data_AF-A0A2E8VUP7-F1
#
_entry.id   AF-A0A2E8VUP7-F1
#
_cell.length_a   1.000
_cell.length_b   1.000
_cell.length_c   1.000
_cell.angle_alpha   90.00
_cell.angle_beta   90.00
_cell.angle_gamma   90.00
#
_symmetry.space_group_name_H-M   'P 1'
#
loop_
_entity.id
_entity.type
_entity.pdbx_description
1 polymer ?
#
loop_
_entity_poly.entity_id
_entity_poly.type
_entity_poly.pdbx_seq_one_letter_code
_entity_poly.pdbx_strand_id
1 'polypeptide(L)'
;MRGASVRRGNSTACAVGARLEPAHVNLVAVFQYFIGNTDYSLQGRMRGRECCHNAKVFDVGGELLSVPYDFDYSGLVNADYAGANPIVNLTNVRQRSYLGSCIERAILESSVSRLAPLQSELATLAEESGLGGGQVRRVLRYLEGPLAQSPERLVARLERACRK
;
A
#
# COMPACT_ATOMS: atom_id res chain seq x y z
N MET A 1 -3.24 1.69 31.72
CA MET A 1 -2.20 1.69 30.67
C MET A 1 -2.14 3.10 30.09
N ARG A 2 -0.98 3.80 30.16
CA ARG A 2 -0.82 5.10 29.48
C ARG A 2 -0.65 4.81 27.99
N GLY A 3 -1.49 5.37 27.12
CA GLY A 3 -1.38 5.21 25.68
C GLY A 3 -0.07 5.81 25.15
N ALA A 4 0.47 5.22 24.08
CA ALA A 4 1.66 5.76 23.41
C ALA A 4 1.40 7.20 22.94
N SER A 5 2.39 8.09 23.11
CA SER A 5 2.32 9.47 22.60
C SER A 5 2.36 9.43 21.06
N VAL A 6 1.33 9.96 20.41
CA VAL A 6 1.29 10.12 18.95
C VAL A 6 1.53 11.59 18.59
N ARG A 7 2.51 11.85 17.74
CA ARG A 7 2.81 13.21 17.23
C ARG A 7 2.93 13.17 15.72
N ARG A 8 2.47 14.21 15.04
CA ARG A 8 2.70 14.35 13.60
C ARG A 8 4.21 14.50 13.37
N GLY A 9 4.79 13.61 12.56
CA GLY A 9 6.18 13.73 12.14
C GLY A 9 6.34 14.95 11.23
N ASN A 10 7.51 15.58 11.26
CA ASN A 10 7.81 16.68 10.34
C ASN A 10 7.78 16.15 8.88
N SER A 11 7.27 16.91 7.91
CA SER A 11 7.23 16.48 6.49
C SER A 11 8.64 16.22 5.93
N THR A 12 9.67 16.83 6.52
CA THR A 12 11.09 16.54 6.27
C THR A 12 11.61 15.26 6.94
N ALA A 13 10.87 14.62 7.85
CA ALA A 13 11.29 13.39 8.54
C ALA A 13 11.45 12.19 7.58
N CYS A 14 10.75 12.24 6.45
CA CYS A 14 10.90 11.29 5.37
C CYS A 14 12.23 11.49 4.58
N ALA A 15 12.86 12.66 4.72
CA ALA A 15 14.09 13.06 4.02
C ALA A 15 15.35 13.13 4.91
N VAL A 16 15.23 13.15 6.25
CA VAL A 16 16.38 13.42 7.14
C VAL A 16 16.48 12.35 8.22
N GLY A 17 17.34 11.35 7.99
CA GLY A 17 17.97 10.49 9.02
C GLY A 17 17.06 9.56 9.83
N ALA A 18 15.74 9.74 9.80
CA ALA A 18 14.80 8.92 10.54
C ALA A 18 14.31 7.78 9.64
N ARG A 19 14.78 6.57 9.93
CA ARG A 19 14.43 5.38 9.18
C ARG A 19 13.00 5.01 9.58
N LEU A 20 12.04 5.17 8.65
CA LEU A 20 10.73 4.55 8.81
C LEU A 20 10.94 3.06 9.15
N GLU A 21 10.10 2.54 10.04
CA GLU A 21 10.22 1.14 10.48
C GLU A 21 10.08 0.22 9.24
N PRO A 22 11.10 -0.59 8.90
CA PRO A 22 11.13 -1.33 7.64
C PRO A 22 9.95 -2.28 7.44
N ALA A 23 9.47 -2.96 8.49
CA ALA A 23 8.34 -3.87 8.39
C ALA A 23 7.04 -3.12 8.10
N HIS A 24 6.84 -1.94 8.70
CA HIS A 24 5.69 -1.07 8.46
C HIS A 24 5.70 -0.52 7.03
N VAL A 25 6.85 -0.06 6.53
CA VAL A 25 6.93 0.40 5.14
C VAL A 25 6.63 -0.73 4.16
N ASN A 26 7.14 -1.93 4.44
CA ASN A 26 6.83 -3.09 3.62
C ASN A 26 5.33 -3.44 3.67
N LEU A 27 4.72 -3.43 4.86
CA LEU A 27 3.28 -3.66 5.03
C LEU A 27 2.45 -2.67 4.20
N VAL A 28 2.78 -1.37 4.25
CA VAL A 28 2.10 -0.35 3.45
C VAL A 28 2.32 -0.60 1.95
N ALA A 29 3.54 -0.95 1.52
CA ALA A 29 3.82 -1.24 0.12
C ALA A 29 3.04 -2.46 -0.41
N VAL A 30 2.92 -3.51 0.40
CA VAL A 30 2.09 -4.69 0.08
C VAL A 30 0.63 -4.27 0.01
N PHE A 31 0.10 -3.54 0.99
CA PHE A 31 -1.27 -3.01 0.96
C PHE A 31 -1.57 -2.21 -0.32
N GLN A 32 -0.69 -1.27 -0.68
CA GLN A 32 -0.84 -0.45 -1.89
C GLN A 32 -0.85 -1.32 -3.16
N TYR A 33 -0.04 -2.39 -3.21
CA TYR A 33 -0.09 -3.36 -4.30
C TYR A 33 -1.42 -4.12 -4.37
N PHE A 34 -1.98 -4.53 -3.23
CA PHE A 34 -3.27 -5.23 -3.19
C PHE A 34 -4.39 -4.41 -3.82
N ILE A 35 -4.47 -3.12 -3.45
CA ILE A 35 -5.46 -2.19 -3.99
C ILE A 35 -5.07 -1.60 -5.36
N GLY A 36 -3.89 -1.95 -5.88
CA GLY A 36 -3.38 -1.46 -7.16
C GLY A 36 -3.15 0.04 -7.19
N ASN A 37 -2.75 0.63 -6.06
CA ASN A 37 -2.37 2.02 -6.00
C ASN A 37 -0.90 2.17 -6.39
N THR A 38 -0.65 2.96 -7.42
CA THR A 38 0.71 3.33 -7.84
C THR A 38 1.02 4.80 -7.65
N ASP A 39 0.06 5.61 -7.17
CA ASP A 39 0.24 7.03 -6.90
C ASP A 39 0.59 7.26 -5.43
N TYR A 40 1.75 6.73 -5.00
CA TYR A 40 2.29 6.96 -3.66
C TYR A 40 3.82 6.89 -3.65
N SER A 41 4.42 7.48 -2.61
CA SER A 41 5.85 7.34 -2.33
C SER A 41 6.08 7.33 -0.81
N LEU A 42 6.82 6.34 -0.30
CA LEU A 42 7.19 6.21 1.11
C LEU A 42 8.68 6.45 1.36
N GLN A 43 9.49 6.41 0.31
CA GLN A 43 10.95 6.40 0.39
C GLN A 43 11.55 7.18 -0.76
N GLY A 44 12.52 8.05 -0.43
CA GLY A 44 13.40 8.69 -1.40
C GLY A 44 12.79 9.89 -2.13
N ARG A 45 13.70 10.73 -2.63
CA ARG A 45 13.38 11.83 -3.54
C ARG A 45 13.06 11.20 -4.90
N MET A 46 11.78 11.11 -5.28
CA MET A 46 11.47 11.08 -6.72
C MET A 46 11.97 12.40 -7.29
N ARG A 47 13.12 12.38 -7.97
CA ARG A 47 13.76 13.46 -8.74
C ARG A 47 13.12 14.85 -8.52
N GLY A 48 13.51 15.52 -7.43
CA GLY A 48 13.11 16.92 -7.17
C GLY A 48 11.83 17.14 -6.38
N ARG A 49 11.09 16.10 -5.96
CA ARG A 49 9.96 16.24 -5.02
C ARG A 49 10.38 15.94 -3.59
N GLU A 50 9.80 16.69 -2.65
CA GLU A 50 9.87 16.37 -1.22
C GLU A 50 9.37 14.94 -0.99
N CYS A 51 9.97 14.26 -0.02
CA CYS A 51 9.58 12.89 0.31
C CYS A 51 8.12 12.84 0.76
N CYS A 52 7.52 11.65 0.57
CA CYS A 52 6.10 11.33 0.74
C CYS A 52 5.17 11.95 -0.29
N HIS A 53 4.66 11.11 -1.19
CA HIS A 53 3.47 11.40 -1.98
C HIS A 53 2.35 10.50 -1.46
N ASN A 54 1.18 11.06 -1.16
CA ASN A 54 0.01 10.34 -0.65
C ASN A 54 0.28 9.49 0.62
N ALA A 55 1.17 10.00 1.48
CA ALA A 55 1.46 9.43 2.80
C ALA A 55 1.81 10.52 3.82
N LYS A 56 1.38 10.36 5.07
CA LYS A 56 1.79 11.19 6.21
C LYS A 56 2.60 10.35 7.19
N VAL A 57 3.60 10.95 7.83
CA VAL A 57 4.42 10.26 8.83
C VAL A 57 4.03 10.71 10.23
N PHE A 58 3.95 9.77 11.16
CA PHE A 58 3.67 9.98 12.58
C PHE A 58 4.75 9.35 13.42
N ASP A 59 5.13 10.03 14.50
CA ASP A 59 5.94 9.49 15.58
C ASP A 59 5.00 8.86 16.60
N VAL A 60 5.17 7.56 16.84
CA VAL A 60 4.43 6.77 17.81
C VAL A 60 5.45 6.15 18.76
N GLY A 61 5.69 6.82 19.89
CA GLY A 61 6.62 6.31 20.91
C GLY A 61 8.08 6.20 20.44
N GLY A 62 8.53 7.02 19.48
CA GLY A 62 9.87 6.98 18.89
C GLY A 62 9.96 6.21 17.58
N GLU A 63 8.89 5.50 17.18
CA GLU A 63 8.80 4.83 15.89
C GLU A 63 8.11 5.73 14.86
N LEU A 64 8.69 5.85 13.67
CA LEU A 64 8.07 6.59 12.57
C LEU A 64 7.25 5.65 11.69
N LEU A 65 5.93 5.87 11.70
CA LEU A 65 4.95 5.11 10.93
C LEU A 65 4.32 5.98 9.83
N SER A 66 4.20 5.43 8.63
CA SER A 66 3.52 6.08 7.51
C SER A 66 2.04 5.70 7.44
N VAL A 67 1.17 6.67 7.25
CA VAL A 67 -0.26 6.46 7.01
C VAL A 67 -0.57 6.90 5.59
N PRO A 68 -0.88 5.97 4.67
CA PRO A 68 -1.24 6.31 3.31
C PRO A 68 -2.62 6.99 3.27
N TYR A 69 -2.83 7.88 2.31
CA TYR A 69 -4.10 8.55 2.04
C TYR A 69 -4.26 8.74 0.52
N ASP A 70 -5.40 9.27 0.08
CA ASP A 70 -5.70 9.53 -1.34
C ASP A 70 -5.63 8.27 -2.23
N PHE A 71 -6.71 7.48 -2.20
CA PHE A 71 -6.78 6.17 -2.88
C PHE A 71 -7.57 6.19 -4.19
N ASP A 72 -7.98 7.36 -4.65
CA ASP A 72 -8.74 7.55 -5.88
C ASP A 72 -7.99 7.04 -7.13
N TYR A 73 -6.65 7.19 -7.16
CA TYR A 73 -5.74 6.65 -8.18
C TYR A 73 -5.38 5.16 -7.99
N SER A 74 -6.17 4.42 -7.21
CA SER A 74 -6.03 2.97 -7.08
C SER A 74 -6.90 2.22 -8.10
N GLY A 75 -6.40 1.08 -8.58
CA GLY A 75 -7.18 0.19 -9.44
C GLY A 75 -8.43 -0.39 -8.78
N LEU A 76 -8.46 -0.44 -7.44
CA LEU A 76 -9.62 -0.83 -6.65
C LEU A 76 -10.76 0.19 -6.79
N VAL A 77 -10.45 1.47 -6.60
CA VAL A 77 -11.41 2.57 -6.74
C VAL A 77 -11.79 2.78 -8.20
N ASN A 78 -10.80 2.81 -9.09
CA ASN A 78 -11.00 3.01 -10.54
C ASN A 78 -11.87 4.25 -10.82
N ALA A 79 -11.47 5.39 -10.27
CA ALA A 79 -12.16 6.65 -10.53
C ALA A 79 -12.07 7.01 -12.03
N ASP A 80 -13.13 7.60 -12.58
CA ASP A 80 -13.22 7.85 -14.04
C ASP A 80 -12.15 8.83 -14.55
N TYR A 81 -11.66 9.70 -13.68
CA TYR A 81 -10.57 10.63 -13.99
C TYR A 81 -9.17 10.04 -13.77
N ALA A 82 -9.05 8.87 -13.15
CA ALA A 82 -7.76 8.29 -12.81
C ALA A 82 -7.09 7.69 -14.05
N GLY A 83 -5.96 8.28 -14.44
CA GLY A 83 -5.11 7.80 -15.52
C GLY A 83 -4.12 6.72 -15.07
N ALA A 84 -3.40 6.14 -16.03
CA ALA A 84 -2.26 5.29 -15.72
C ALA A 84 -1.10 6.11 -15.15
N ASN A 85 -0.38 5.57 -14.16
CA ASN A 85 0.81 6.24 -13.64
C ASN A 85 1.94 6.19 -14.69
N PRO A 86 2.41 7.34 -15.23
CA PRO A 86 3.41 7.38 -16.29
C PRO A 86 4.80 6.95 -15.81
N ILE A 87 5.05 6.91 -14.50
CA ILE A 87 6.34 6.52 -13.92
C ILE A 87 6.56 5.01 -14.03
N VAL A 88 5.48 4.21 -14.11
CA VAL A 88 5.55 2.74 -14.02
C VAL A 88 5.07 1.99 -15.26
N ASN A 89 5.09 2.63 -16.44
CA ASN A 89 4.75 2.01 -17.74
C ASN A 89 3.44 1.21 -17.71
N LEU A 90 2.43 1.72 -17.00
CA LEU A 90 1.09 1.14 -16.99
C LEU A 90 0.27 1.75 -18.13
N THR A 91 -0.66 0.98 -18.67
CA THR A 91 -1.60 1.43 -19.71
C THR A 91 -2.97 1.81 -19.15
N ASN A 92 -3.29 1.39 -17.92
CA ASN A 92 -4.50 1.83 -17.20
C ASN A 92 -4.34 1.70 -15.67
N VAL A 93 -5.17 2.43 -14.92
CA VAL A 93 -5.15 2.48 -13.44
C VAL A 93 -5.41 1.13 -12.76
N ARG A 94 -6.05 0.18 -13.45
CA ARG A 94 -6.36 -1.14 -12.86
C ARG A 94 -5.14 -2.07 -12.81
N GLN A 95 -4.09 -1.78 -13.55
CA GLN A 95 -2.87 -2.58 -13.51
C GLN A 95 -2.10 -2.36 -12.21
N ARG A 96 -1.46 -3.43 -11.73
CA ARG A 96 -0.68 -3.40 -10.49
C ARG A 96 0.81 -3.31 -10.80
N SER A 97 1.52 -2.51 -10.03
CA SER A 97 2.97 -2.51 -9.98
C SER A 97 3.41 -2.46 -8.51
N TYR A 98 4.33 -3.35 -8.12
CA TYR A 98 4.85 -3.35 -6.75
C TYR A 98 5.93 -2.28 -6.63
N LEU A 99 5.67 -1.26 -5.80
CA LEU A 99 6.60 -0.14 -5.61
C LEU A 99 7.47 -0.28 -4.35
N GLY A 100 7.34 -1.39 -3.63
CA GLY A 100 8.11 -1.64 -2.41
C GLY A 100 9.57 -1.98 -2.70
N SER A 101 10.44 -1.57 -1.80
CA SER A 101 11.87 -1.90 -1.85
C SER A 101 12.12 -3.37 -1.54
N CYS A 102 13.23 -3.90 -2.05
CA CYS A 102 13.69 -5.25 -1.72
C CYS A 102 14.03 -5.32 -0.23
N ILE A 103 13.55 -6.37 0.43
CA ILE A 103 13.68 -6.55 1.88
C ILE A 103 13.87 -8.04 2.20
N GLU A 104 14.26 -8.33 3.43
CA GLU A 104 14.33 -9.70 3.92
C GLU A 104 13.00 -10.42 3.73
N ARG A 105 13.07 -11.63 3.19
CA ARG A 105 11.93 -12.48 2.87
C ARG A 105 10.95 -12.61 4.05
N ALA A 106 11.47 -12.80 5.26
CA ALA A 106 10.66 -12.95 6.48
C ALA A 106 9.77 -11.72 6.75
N ILE A 107 10.25 -10.52 6.45
CA ILE A 107 9.45 -9.29 6.59
C ILE A 107 8.34 -9.25 5.54
N LEU A 108 8.64 -9.63 4.30
CA LEU A 108 7.64 -9.70 3.23
C LEU A 108 6.58 -10.77 3.49
N GLU A 109 6.99 -11.93 3.97
CA GLU A 109 6.09 -13.01 4.41
C GLU A 109 5.16 -12.55 5.52
N SER A 110 5.69 -11.81 6.51
CA SER A 110 4.89 -11.22 7.59
C SER A 110 3.81 -10.27 7.06
N SER A 111 4.18 -9.37 6.15
CA SER A 111 3.23 -8.42 5.53
C SER A 111 2.15 -9.11 4.70
N VAL A 112 2.52 -10.10 3.88
CA VAL A 112 1.56 -10.86 3.07
C VAL A 112 0.61 -11.66 3.97
N SER A 113 1.12 -12.26 5.05
CA SER A 113 0.32 -13.06 5.99
C SER A 113 -0.72 -12.24 6.74
N ARG A 114 -0.50 -10.93 6.92
CA ARG A 114 -1.49 -10.03 7.53
C ARG A 114 -2.69 -9.74 6.63
N LEU A 115 -2.51 -9.75 5.31
CA LEU A 115 -3.53 -9.29 4.37
C LEU A 115 -4.29 -10.44 3.70
N ALA A 116 -3.63 -11.57 3.46
CA ALA A 116 -4.23 -12.74 2.83
C ALA A 116 -5.50 -13.27 3.52
N PRO A 117 -5.59 -13.38 4.87
CA PRO A 117 -6.77 -13.94 5.52
C PRO A 117 -7.96 -12.98 5.56
N LEU A 118 -7.78 -11.70 5.21
CA LEU A 118 -8.83 -10.68 5.33
C LEU A 118 -9.90 -10.75 4.25
N GLN A 119 -9.89 -11.76 3.36
CA GLN A 119 -10.88 -11.89 2.28
C GLN A 119 -12.34 -11.81 2.77
N SER A 120 -12.68 -12.57 3.82
CA SER A 120 -14.04 -12.62 4.36
C SER A 120 -14.44 -11.31 5.04
N GLU A 121 -13.51 -10.68 5.77
CA GLU A 121 -13.72 -9.38 6.40
C GLU A 121 -13.93 -8.28 5.35
N LEU A 122 -13.10 -8.26 4.31
CA LEU A 122 -13.23 -7.31 3.19
C LEU A 122 -14.53 -7.52 2.41
N ALA A 123 -14.99 -8.77 2.25
CA ALA A 123 -16.28 -9.07 1.65
C ALA A 123 -17.43 -8.49 2.47
N THR A 124 -17.38 -8.67 3.79
CA THR A 124 -18.38 -8.13 4.71
C THR A 124 -18.40 -6.60 4.66
N LEU A 125 -17.22 -5.97 4.76
CA LEU A 125 -17.10 -4.51 4.67
C LEU A 125 -17.60 -3.95 3.33
N ALA A 126 -17.38 -4.66 2.22
CA ALA A 126 -17.85 -4.21 0.92
C ALA A 126 -19.38 -4.25 0.83
N GLU A 127 -20.03 -5.28 1.36
CA GLU A 127 -21.49 -5.37 1.40
C GLU A 127 -22.11 -4.31 2.35
N GLU A 128 -21.44 -3.97 3.46
CA GLU A 128 -21.88 -2.97 4.42
C GLU A 128 -21.55 -1.52 4.04
N SER A 129 -20.77 -1.31 2.97
CA SER A 129 -20.26 0.00 2.57
C SER A 129 -21.32 0.99 2.04
N GLY A 130 -22.55 0.53 1.79
CA GLY A 130 -23.59 1.31 1.12
C GLY A 130 -23.39 1.46 -0.40
N LEU A 131 -22.39 0.78 -0.98
CA LEU A 131 -22.20 0.70 -2.42
C LEU A 131 -23.31 -0.11 -3.10
N GLY A 132 -23.65 0.24 -4.35
CA GLY A 132 -24.58 -0.58 -5.14
C GLY A 132 -23.99 -1.95 -5.43
N GLY A 133 -24.82 -3.00 -5.53
CA GLY A 133 -24.33 -4.39 -5.68
C GLY A 133 -23.41 -4.62 -6.89
N GLY A 134 -23.55 -3.82 -7.97
CA GLY A 134 -22.60 -3.85 -9.09
C GLY A 134 -21.19 -3.34 -8.74
N GLN A 135 -21.10 -2.31 -7.88
CA GLN A 135 -19.85 -1.77 -7.38
C GLN A 135 -19.19 -2.74 -6.40
N VAL A 136 -19.97 -3.34 -5.48
CA VAL A 136 -19.48 -4.37 -4.55
C VAL A 136 -18.84 -5.53 -5.32
N ARG A 137 -19.55 -6.10 -6.31
CA ARG A 137 -19.00 -7.17 -7.16
C ARG A 137 -17.72 -6.77 -7.90
N ARG A 138 -17.58 -5.50 -8.28
CA ARG A 138 -16.37 -4.99 -8.96
C ARG A 138 -15.19 -4.89 -8.00
N VAL A 139 -15.43 -4.39 -6.78
CA VAL A 139 -14.45 -4.31 -5.70
C VAL A 139 -13.93 -5.69 -5.33
N LEU A 140 -14.83 -6.64 -5.05
CA LEU A 140 -14.45 -8.01 -4.67
C LEU A 140 -13.67 -8.72 -5.77
N ARG A 141 -14.16 -8.66 -7.02
CA ARG A 141 -13.44 -9.23 -8.17
C ARG A 141 -12.04 -8.65 -8.36
N TYR A 142 -11.86 -7.35 -8.07
CA TYR A 142 -10.54 -6.75 -8.16
C TYR A 142 -9.58 -7.30 -7.10
N LEU A 143 -10.08 -7.55 -5.88
CA LEU A 143 -9.31 -8.07 -4.75
C LEU A 143 -9.05 -9.58 -4.81
N GLU A 144 -9.92 -10.36 -5.48
CA GLU A 144 -9.78 -11.81 -5.65
C GLU A 144 -8.42 -12.21 -6.22
N GLY A 145 -7.92 -11.50 -7.24
CA GLY A 145 -6.66 -11.86 -7.92
C GLY A 145 -5.44 -12.02 -7.01
N PRO A 146 -5.03 -10.99 -6.23
CA PRO A 146 -3.93 -11.13 -5.27
C PRO A 146 -4.29 -12.02 -4.07
N LEU A 147 -5.53 -11.98 -3.57
CA LEU A 147 -5.93 -12.70 -2.35
C LEU A 147 -6.12 -14.21 -2.57
N ALA A 148 -6.48 -14.67 -3.77
CA ALA A 148 -6.67 -16.10 -4.09
C ALA A 148 -5.35 -16.86 -4.30
N GLN A 149 -4.21 -16.17 -4.24
CA GLN A 149 -2.91 -16.79 -4.42
C GLN A 149 -2.37 -17.29 -3.09
N SER A 150 -1.65 -18.42 -3.13
CA SER A 150 -0.94 -18.87 -1.94
C SER A 150 0.06 -17.79 -1.49
N PRO A 151 0.25 -17.59 -0.16
CA PRO A 151 1.19 -16.61 0.36
C PRO A 151 2.58 -16.73 -0.27
N GLU A 152 3.08 -17.95 -0.47
CA GLU A 152 4.40 -18.24 -1.03
C GLU A 152 4.51 -17.76 -2.48
N ARG A 153 3.47 -17.99 -3.29
CA ARG A 153 3.43 -17.53 -4.70
C ARG A 153 3.40 -16.02 -4.77
N LEU A 154 2.66 -15.37 -3.88
CA LEU A 154 2.59 -13.92 -3.83
C LEU A 154 3.92 -13.31 -3.39
N VAL A 155 4.52 -13.81 -2.30
CA VAL A 155 5.86 -13.42 -1.82
C VAL A 155 6.88 -13.53 -2.94
N ALA A 156 6.96 -14.68 -3.61
CA ALA A 156 7.91 -14.88 -4.71
C ALA A 156 7.70 -13.91 -5.88
N ARG A 157 6.46 -13.51 -6.18
CA ARG A 157 6.19 -12.47 -7.18
C ARG A 157 6.71 -11.11 -6.72
N LEU A 158 6.41 -10.72 -5.49
CA LEU A 158 6.78 -9.41 -4.95
C LEU A 158 8.30 -9.27 -4.79
N GLU A 159 9.01 -10.33 -4.41
CA GLU A 159 10.48 -10.38 -4.40
C GLU A 159 11.07 -10.15 -5.79
N ARG A 160 10.50 -10.73 -6.86
CA ARG A 160 10.98 -10.49 -8.22
C ARG A 160 10.68 -9.08 -8.73
N ALA A 161 9.65 -8.43 -8.19
CA ALA A 161 9.18 -7.12 -8.63
C ALA A 161 9.71 -5.95 -7.76
N CYS A 162 10.44 -6.24 -6.69
CA CYS A 162 10.89 -5.22 -5.74
C CYS A 162 11.87 -4.22 -6.35
N ARG A 163 11.91 -3.02 -5.79
CA ARG A 163 12.84 -1.95 -6.18
C ARG A 163 14.14 -2.08 -5.38
N LYS A 164 15.28 -1.97 -6.07
CA LYS A 164 16.61 -1.97 -5.45
C LYS A 164 16.98 -0.59 -4.94
#